data_AF-A0A524H2H2-F1
#
_entry.id   AF-A0A524H2H2-F1
#
_cell.length_a   1.000
_cell.length_b   1.000
_cell.length_c   1.000
_cell.angle_alpha   90.00
_cell.angle_beta   90.00
_cell.angle_gamma   90.00
#
_symmetry.space_group_name_H-M   'P 1'
#
loop_
_entity.id
_entity.type
_entity.pdbx_description
1 polymer ?
#
loop_
_entity_poly.entity_id
_entity_poly.type
_entity_poly.pdbx_seq_one_letter_code
_entity_poly.pdbx_strand_id
1 'polypeptide(L)'
;MDGYGIPLGIVGLIAGFLVAFWLKGRILSQKVQAAEKEAAAIIEESKHKAETLLKEAEVGTKETLFRMKSDFDNEAKGTRAELKKRETRLAQKEETLDRKLDQVEQRDQEFIRRERLVQKREQKIDARELEYDTLIEEQKQQLEKICGLTSEQAKDLLIRAMENEARFEAAKLVKKIENETKELADKKAKKILATAIQRYAGDFVAERTVSVVPLPNDEMKGRIIGREGRNIRALEAATGIDLIIDDTPEAVILSGFNPVRRE
;
A
#
# COMPACT_ATOMS: atom_id res chain seq x y z
N MET A 1 49.85 155.07 56.89
CA MET A 1 49.86 153.64 56.51
C MET A 1 49.20 153.54 55.13
N ASP A 2 49.42 152.47 54.37
CA ASP A 2 48.62 152.08 53.18
C ASP A 2 49.17 152.41 51.78
N GLY A 3 50.42 152.01 51.48
CA GLY A 3 51.06 152.18 50.16
C GLY A 3 51.62 150.91 49.47
N TYR A 4 51.44 149.71 50.04
CA TYR A 4 52.08 148.46 49.53
C TYR A 4 51.11 147.35 49.07
N GLY A 5 49.79 147.60 49.04
CA GLY A 5 48.79 146.55 48.76
C GLY A 5 48.66 146.10 47.29
N ILE A 6 48.85 147.01 46.32
CA ILE A 6 48.63 146.73 44.89
C ILE A 6 49.73 145.84 44.26
N PRO A 7 51.05 146.11 44.43
CA PRO A 7 52.09 145.23 43.88
C PRO A 7 52.11 143.85 44.53
N LEU A 8 51.76 143.75 45.83
CA LEU A 8 51.69 142.47 46.54
C LEU A 8 50.54 141.58 46.01
N GLY A 9 49.41 142.18 45.62
CA GLY A 9 48.28 141.47 44.99
C GLY A 9 48.61 140.92 43.60
N ILE A 10 49.37 141.66 42.78
CA ILE A 10 49.79 141.21 41.43
C ILE A 10 50.79 140.05 41.53
N VAL A 11 51.74 140.11 42.47
CA VAL A 11 52.68 139.01 42.73
C VAL A 11 51.94 137.78 43.24
N GLY A 12 50.93 137.94 44.10
CA GLY A 12 50.05 136.85 44.55
C GLY A 12 49.25 136.20 43.41
N LEU A 13 48.75 136.99 42.46
CA LEU A 13 48.02 136.50 41.28
C LEU A 13 48.92 135.75 40.30
N ILE A 14 50.13 136.25 40.05
CA ILE A 14 51.11 135.59 39.18
C ILE A 14 51.61 134.30 39.83
N ALA A 15 51.91 134.32 41.13
CA ALA A 15 52.29 133.12 41.88
C ALA A 15 51.14 132.10 41.90
N GLY A 16 49.89 132.54 42.14
CA GLY A 16 48.71 131.69 42.09
C GLY A 16 48.47 131.07 40.71
N PHE A 17 48.67 131.84 39.62
CA PHE A 17 48.54 131.34 38.25
C PHE A 17 49.64 130.34 37.89
N LEU A 18 50.89 130.60 38.28
CA LEU A 18 52.01 129.67 38.07
C LEU A 18 51.82 128.37 38.86
N VAL A 19 51.36 128.45 40.11
CA VAL A 19 51.03 127.27 40.92
C VAL A 19 49.84 126.51 40.33
N ALA A 20 48.79 127.19 39.86
CA ALA A 20 47.65 126.55 39.21
C ALA A 20 48.03 125.90 37.87
N PHE A 21 48.88 126.55 37.07
CA PHE A 21 49.39 126.00 35.80
C PHE A 21 50.28 124.78 36.05
N TRP A 22 51.14 124.84 37.07
CA TRP A 22 52.00 123.72 37.47
C TRP A 22 51.18 122.54 38.02
N LEU A 23 50.20 122.79 38.89
CA LEU A 23 49.26 121.77 39.38
C LEU A 23 48.43 121.16 38.25
N LYS A 24 47.92 121.98 37.32
CA LYS A 24 47.17 121.49 36.14
C LYS A 24 48.05 120.65 35.23
N GLY A 25 49.30 121.05 35.00
CA GLY A 25 50.30 120.26 34.27
C GLY A 25 50.60 118.92 34.95
N ARG A 26 50.73 118.90 36.27
CA ARG A 26 50.92 117.68 37.07
C ARG A 26 49.70 116.75 37.03
N ILE A 27 48.50 117.28 37.18
CA ILE A 27 47.25 116.50 37.13
C ILE A 27 47.03 115.94 35.73
N LEU A 28 47.32 116.72 34.67
CA LEU A 28 47.21 116.25 33.28
C LEU A 28 48.24 115.16 32.99
N SER A 29 49.49 115.34 33.43
CA SER A 29 50.54 114.32 33.32
C SER A 29 50.19 113.05 34.11
N GLN A 30 49.63 113.17 35.31
CA GLN A 30 49.14 112.03 36.10
C GLN A 30 47.95 111.33 35.43
N LYS A 31 47.01 112.07 34.83
CA LYS A 31 45.90 111.50 34.07
C LYS A 31 46.38 110.78 32.81
N VAL A 32 47.35 111.32 32.08
CA VAL A 32 47.96 110.68 30.92
C VAL A 32 48.70 109.41 31.35
N GLN A 33 49.52 109.47 32.41
CA GLN A 33 50.19 108.28 32.95
C GLN A 33 49.22 107.23 33.48
N ALA A 34 48.09 107.64 34.09
CA ALA A 34 47.06 106.71 34.53
C ALA A 34 46.36 106.05 33.33
N ALA A 35 46.02 106.81 32.29
CA ALA A 35 45.43 106.29 31.06
C ALA A 35 46.41 105.38 30.30
N GLU A 36 47.70 105.70 30.26
CA GLU A 36 48.74 104.84 29.67
C GLU A 36 48.91 103.54 30.47
N LYS A 37 48.88 103.60 31.80
CA LYS A 37 48.92 102.40 32.67
C LYS A 37 47.68 101.54 32.50
N GLU A 38 46.50 102.14 32.40
CA GLU A 38 45.24 101.43 32.18
C GLU A 38 45.22 100.79 30.79
N ALA A 39 45.63 101.53 29.74
CA ALA A 39 45.78 100.97 28.40
C ALA A 39 46.81 99.83 28.35
N ALA A 40 47.96 99.97 29.03
CA ALA A 40 48.96 98.92 29.14
C ALA A 40 48.40 97.68 29.87
N ALA A 41 47.67 97.88 30.97
CA ALA A 41 47.02 96.81 31.71
C ALA A 41 45.95 96.09 30.87
N ILE A 42 45.14 96.82 30.10
CA ILE A 42 44.15 96.24 29.19
C ILE A 42 44.84 95.41 28.09
N ILE A 43 45.94 95.90 27.52
CA ILE A 43 46.70 95.17 26.51
C ILE A 43 47.31 93.91 27.11
N GLU A 44 47.90 93.99 28.30
CA GLU A 44 48.49 92.85 29.01
C GLU A 44 47.41 91.81 29.38
N GLU A 45 46.28 92.24 29.92
CA GLU A 45 45.13 91.37 30.20
C GLU A 45 44.58 90.73 28.92
N SER A 46 44.48 91.48 27.83
CA SER A 46 44.03 90.96 26.53
C SER A 46 45.00 89.93 25.96
N LYS A 47 46.31 90.15 26.12
CA LYS A 47 47.35 89.17 25.74
C LYS A 47 47.24 87.90 26.57
N HIS A 48 47.09 88.02 27.89
CA HIS A 48 46.88 86.88 28.76
C HIS A 48 45.61 86.10 28.42
N LYS A 49 44.48 86.79 28.18
CA LYS A 49 43.24 86.15 27.72
C LYS A 49 43.40 85.44 26.39
N ALA A 50 44.09 86.04 25.43
CA ALA A 50 44.39 85.40 24.14
C ALA A 50 45.27 84.16 24.31
N GLU A 51 46.30 84.23 25.17
CA GLU A 51 47.17 83.09 25.47
C GLU A 51 46.41 81.96 26.17
N THR A 52 45.53 82.28 27.11
CA THR A 52 44.66 81.30 27.79
C THR A 52 43.68 80.66 26.80
N LEU A 53 43.01 81.45 25.95
CA LEU A 53 42.12 80.93 24.92
C LEU A 53 42.84 80.02 23.91
N LEU A 54 44.06 80.38 23.50
CA LEU A 54 44.87 79.53 22.62
C LEU A 54 45.26 78.22 23.31
N LYS A 55 45.67 78.27 24.58
CA LYS A 55 45.97 77.05 25.37
C LYS A 55 44.73 76.18 25.58
N GLU A 56 43.59 76.77 25.91
CA GLU A 56 42.32 76.04 26.06
C GLU A 56 41.88 75.40 24.73
N ALA A 57 41.99 76.13 23.62
CA ALA A 57 41.70 75.59 22.29
C ALA A 57 42.67 74.45 21.91
N GLU A 58 43.96 74.58 22.22
CA GLU A 58 44.96 73.54 21.98
C GLU A 58 44.69 72.29 22.82
N VAL A 59 44.34 72.45 24.10
CA VAL A 59 43.97 71.35 25.00
C VAL A 59 42.68 70.68 24.52
N GLY A 60 41.65 71.44 24.17
CA GLY A 60 40.40 70.89 23.62
C GLY A 60 40.60 70.17 22.29
N THR A 61 41.51 70.65 21.44
CA THR A 61 41.89 69.96 20.18
C THR A 61 42.64 68.66 20.49
N LYS A 62 43.56 68.66 21.45
CA LYS A 62 44.27 67.44 21.88
C LYS A 62 43.32 66.41 22.50
N GLU A 63 42.36 66.84 23.32
CA GLU A 63 41.37 65.97 23.93
C GLU A 63 40.45 65.33 22.89
N THR A 64 39.93 66.13 21.95
CA THR A 64 39.09 65.62 20.85
C THR A 64 39.86 64.66 19.94
N LEU A 65 41.10 64.99 19.57
CA LEU A 65 41.97 64.08 18.81
C LEU A 65 42.26 62.78 19.57
N PHE A 66 42.52 62.86 20.87
CA PHE A 66 42.74 61.67 21.70
C PHE A 66 41.50 60.79 21.78
N ARG A 67 40.32 61.41 21.97
CA ARG A 67 39.04 60.72 21.99
C ARG A 67 38.73 60.06 20.65
N MET A 68 38.87 60.79 19.54
CA MET A 68 38.68 60.24 18.19
C MET A 68 39.64 59.07 17.92
N LYS A 69 40.91 59.19 18.34
CA LYS A 69 41.88 58.10 18.22
C LYS A 69 41.49 56.88 19.06
N SER A 70 41.06 57.09 20.30
CA SER A 70 40.58 56.03 21.18
C SER A 70 39.35 55.31 20.61
N ASP A 71 38.38 56.06 20.11
CA ASP A 71 37.17 55.52 19.49
C ASP A 71 37.51 54.73 18.22
N PHE A 72 38.40 55.25 17.37
CA PHE A 72 38.90 54.56 16.18
C PHE A 72 39.65 53.27 16.54
N ASP A 73 40.54 53.30 17.54
CA ASP A 73 41.28 52.11 17.97
C ASP A 73 40.34 51.03 18.53
N ASN A 74 39.27 51.43 19.23
CA ASN A 74 38.25 50.51 19.74
C ASN A 74 37.40 49.91 18.61
N GLU A 75 36.96 50.73 17.64
CA GLU A 75 36.23 50.26 16.47
C GLU A 75 37.09 49.31 15.63
N ALA A 76 38.34 49.69 15.33
CA ALA A 76 39.28 48.86 14.59
C ALA A 76 39.55 47.52 15.29
N LYS A 77 39.66 47.50 16.63
CA LYS A 77 39.76 46.26 17.41
C LYS A 77 38.49 45.42 17.28
N GLY A 78 37.31 46.04 17.35
CA GLY A 78 36.02 45.37 17.14
C GLY A 78 35.93 44.71 15.77
N THR A 79 36.17 45.47 14.70
CA THR A 79 36.17 44.97 13.32
C THR A 79 37.18 43.86 13.12
N ARG A 80 38.40 44.00 13.66
CA ARG A 80 39.44 42.96 13.56
C ARG A 80 39.05 41.68 14.28
N ALA A 81 38.39 41.78 15.44
CA ALA A 81 37.89 40.62 16.16
C ALA A 81 36.75 39.92 15.41
N GLU A 82 35.85 40.67 14.78
CA GLU A 82 34.78 40.12 13.95
C GLU A 82 35.31 39.43 12.69
N LEU A 83 36.27 40.05 11.99
CA LEU A 83 36.93 39.47 10.83
C LEU A 83 37.60 38.15 11.20
N LYS A 84 38.36 38.13 12.31
CA LYS A 84 39.00 36.88 12.80
C LYS A 84 37.98 35.79 13.09
N LYS A 85 36.83 36.12 13.71
CA LYS A 85 35.74 35.15 13.95
C LYS A 85 35.17 34.60 12.63
N ARG A 86 34.97 35.46 11.63
CA ARG A 86 34.49 35.06 10.30
C ARG A 86 35.51 34.16 9.59
N GLU A 87 36.79 34.52 9.60
CA GLU A 87 37.89 33.70 9.06
C GLU A 87 37.93 32.32 9.71
N THR A 88 37.89 32.23 11.05
CA THR A 88 37.89 30.93 11.73
C THR A 88 36.67 30.08 11.36
N ARG A 89 35.49 30.71 11.19
CA ARG A 89 34.27 30.01 10.80
C ARG A 89 34.32 29.54 9.34
N LEU A 90 34.94 30.32 8.45
CA LEU A 90 35.14 29.97 7.05
C LEU A 90 36.14 28.80 6.93
N ALA A 91 37.27 28.86 7.63
CA ALA A 91 38.26 27.78 7.65
C ALA A 91 37.66 26.45 8.15
N GLN A 92 36.83 26.49 9.22
CA GLN A 92 36.12 25.30 9.69
C GLN A 92 35.12 24.75 8.66
N LYS A 93 34.46 25.62 7.91
CA LYS A 93 33.53 25.20 6.84
C LYS A 93 34.28 24.59 5.67
N GLU A 94 35.40 25.18 5.27
CA GLU A 94 36.29 24.65 4.22
C GLU A 94 36.78 23.25 4.61
N GLU A 95 37.34 23.08 5.82
CA GLU A 95 37.77 21.76 6.30
C GLU A 95 36.63 20.74 6.33
N THR A 96 35.42 21.16 6.71
CA THR A 96 34.24 20.28 6.69
C THR A 96 33.82 19.91 5.26
N LEU A 97 33.95 20.83 4.31
CA LEU A 97 33.65 20.59 2.90
C LEU A 97 34.68 19.64 2.27
N ASP A 98 35.97 19.84 2.54
CA ASP A 98 37.04 18.97 2.06
C ASP A 98 36.84 17.54 2.56
N ARG A 99 36.56 17.35 3.85
CA ARG A 99 36.23 16.03 4.40
C ARG A 99 35.01 15.38 3.73
N LYS A 100 34.00 16.18 3.35
CA LYS A 100 32.83 15.65 2.63
C LYS A 100 33.16 15.30 1.18
N LEU A 101 34.01 16.08 0.52
CA LEU A 101 34.48 15.79 -0.82
C LEU A 101 35.27 14.48 -0.83
N ASP A 102 36.19 14.28 0.10
CA ASP A 102 36.94 13.03 0.25
C ASP A 102 36.02 11.82 0.46
N GLN A 103 34.98 11.97 1.31
CA GLN A 103 34.00 10.91 1.54
C GLN A 103 33.17 10.59 0.28
N VAL A 104 32.81 11.60 -0.50
CA VAL A 104 32.09 11.42 -1.76
C VAL A 104 32.97 10.73 -2.79
N GLU A 105 34.24 11.14 -2.91
CA GLU A 105 35.19 10.53 -3.84
C GLU A 105 35.46 9.06 -3.49
N GLN A 106 35.63 8.73 -2.21
CA GLN A 106 35.77 7.35 -1.76
C GLN A 106 34.55 6.50 -2.11
N ARG A 107 33.34 7.05 -1.92
CA ARG A 107 32.10 6.37 -2.30
C ARG A 107 31.97 6.18 -3.79
N ASP A 108 32.34 7.19 -4.58
CA ASP A 108 32.29 7.12 -6.03
C ASP A 108 33.23 6.03 -6.57
N GLN A 109 34.46 5.96 -6.03
CA GLN A 109 35.40 4.88 -6.35
C GLN A 109 34.86 3.50 -5.96
N GLU A 110 34.19 3.38 -4.80
CA GLU A 110 33.53 2.14 -4.39
C GLU A 110 32.39 1.76 -5.35
N PHE A 111 31.57 2.72 -5.77
CA PHE A 111 30.49 2.52 -6.73
C PHE A 111 31.02 2.05 -8.08
N ILE A 112 32.04 2.72 -8.63
CA ILE A 112 32.68 2.31 -9.89
C ILE A 112 33.24 0.88 -9.77
N ARG A 113 33.84 0.52 -8.63
CA ARG A 113 34.34 -0.84 -8.40
C ARG A 113 33.20 -1.87 -8.37
N ARG A 114 32.08 -1.55 -7.71
CA ARG A 114 30.89 -2.42 -7.63
C ARG A 114 30.24 -2.57 -9.00
N GLU A 115 30.10 -1.49 -9.75
CA GLU A 115 29.55 -1.49 -11.11
C GLU A 115 30.37 -2.41 -12.03
N ARG A 116 31.69 -2.28 -12.04
CA ARG A 116 32.58 -3.19 -12.78
C ARG A 116 32.45 -4.65 -12.36
N LEU A 117 32.21 -4.91 -11.07
CA LEU A 117 32.00 -6.28 -10.57
C LEU A 117 30.67 -6.85 -11.08
N VAL A 118 29.60 -6.05 -11.04
CA VAL A 118 28.27 -6.44 -11.53
C VAL A 118 28.32 -6.69 -13.03
N GLN A 119 28.90 -5.78 -13.81
CA GLN A 119 29.05 -5.95 -15.25
C GLN A 119 29.82 -7.23 -15.62
N LYS A 120 30.89 -7.56 -14.88
CA LYS A 120 31.62 -8.83 -15.07
C LYS A 120 30.80 -10.05 -14.70
N ARG A 121 29.86 -9.94 -13.75
CA ARG A 121 28.96 -11.04 -13.38
C ARG A 121 27.88 -11.23 -14.43
N GLU A 122 27.29 -10.14 -14.93
CA GLU A 122 26.31 -10.17 -16.03
C GLU A 122 26.91 -10.84 -17.26
N GLN A 123 28.08 -10.39 -17.73
CA GLN A 123 28.76 -11.03 -18.87
C GLN A 123 29.02 -12.55 -18.67
N LYS A 124 29.29 -12.98 -17.42
CA LYS A 124 29.47 -14.41 -17.12
C LYS A 124 28.15 -15.16 -17.10
N ILE A 125 27.07 -14.53 -16.69
CA ILE A 125 25.73 -15.11 -16.69
C ILE A 125 25.28 -15.26 -18.15
N ASP A 126 25.38 -14.21 -18.96
CA ASP A 126 25.03 -14.23 -20.37
C ASP A 126 25.79 -15.33 -21.14
N ALA A 127 27.10 -15.47 -20.88
CA ALA A 127 27.90 -16.52 -21.48
C ALA A 127 27.45 -17.94 -21.07
N ARG A 128 27.06 -18.12 -19.81
CA ARG A 128 26.54 -19.41 -19.30
C ARG A 128 25.15 -19.71 -19.81
N GLU A 129 24.28 -18.71 -19.94
CA GLU A 129 22.94 -18.89 -20.52
C GLU A 129 23.08 -19.39 -21.96
N LEU A 130 23.97 -18.78 -22.75
CA LEU A 130 24.26 -19.23 -24.11
C LEU A 130 24.79 -20.67 -24.12
N GLU A 131 25.72 -21.01 -23.23
CA GLU A 131 26.26 -22.37 -23.08
C GLU A 131 25.15 -23.37 -22.72
N TYR A 132 24.27 -23.04 -21.78
CA TYR A 132 23.15 -23.90 -21.40
C TYR A 132 22.15 -24.10 -22.52
N ASP A 133 21.80 -23.05 -23.27
CA ASP A 133 20.91 -23.15 -24.42
C ASP A 133 21.49 -24.10 -25.48
N THR A 134 22.80 -23.99 -25.76
CA THR A 134 23.47 -24.92 -26.67
C THR A 134 23.47 -26.36 -26.15
N LEU A 135 23.73 -26.57 -24.86
CA LEU A 135 23.75 -27.90 -24.25
C LEU A 135 22.36 -28.55 -24.25
N ILE A 136 21.31 -27.76 -23.98
CA ILE A 136 19.92 -28.23 -24.04
C ILE A 136 19.58 -28.69 -25.46
N GLU A 137 19.99 -27.93 -26.47
CA GLU A 137 19.73 -28.28 -27.87
C GLU A 137 20.52 -29.53 -28.29
N GLU A 138 21.78 -29.65 -27.88
CA GLU A 138 22.58 -30.86 -28.09
C GLU A 138 21.96 -32.08 -27.41
N GLN A 139 21.49 -31.95 -26.17
CA GLN A 139 20.82 -33.05 -25.46
C GLN A 139 19.51 -33.46 -26.14
N LYS A 140 18.71 -32.50 -26.62
CA LYS A 140 17.51 -32.81 -27.41
C LYS A 140 17.87 -33.62 -28.65
N GLN A 141 18.87 -33.19 -29.41
CA GLN A 141 19.32 -33.91 -30.60
C GLN A 141 19.86 -35.31 -30.27
N GLN A 142 20.58 -35.47 -29.16
CA GLN A 142 21.06 -36.78 -28.72
C GLN A 142 19.90 -37.69 -28.28
N LEU A 143 18.91 -37.17 -27.54
CA LEU A 143 17.70 -37.90 -27.16
C LEU A 143 16.92 -38.35 -28.39
N GLU A 144 16.75 -37.48 -29.39
CA GLU A 144 16.11 -37.84 -30.67
C GLU A 144 16.86 -38.97 -31.39
N LYS A 145 18.20 -38.91 -31.40
CA LYS A 145 19.05 -39.97 -31.98
C LYS A 145 18.95 -41.29 -31.22
N ILE A 146 18.97 -41.26 -29.88
CA ILE A 146 18.96 -42.46 -29.03
C ILE A 146 17.58 -43.13 -29.05
N CYS A 147 16.51 -42.34 -29.00
CA CYS A 147 15.15 -42.87 -29.07
C CYS A 147 14.76 -43.37 -30.47
N GLY A 148 15.56 -43.06 -31.51
CA GLY A 148 15.26 -43.42 -32.90
C GLY A 148 13.95 -42.83 -33.41
N LEU A 149 13.38 -41.89 -32.66
CA LEU A 149 12.09 -41.24 -32.86
C LEU A 149 12.32 -39.76 -32.65
N THR A 150 11.83 -38.93 -33.57
CA THR A 150 11.82 -37.48 -33.38
C THR A 150 10.87 -37.11 -32.24
N SER A 151 11.05 -35.93 -31.63
CA SER A 151 10.15 -35.47 -30.55
C SER A 151 8.67 -35.48 -30.96
N GLU A 152 8.39 -35.15 -32.22
CA GLU A 152 7.04 -35.24 -32.81
C GLU A 152 6.54 -36.68 -32.93
N GLN A 153 7.39 -37.62 -33.33
CA GLN A 153 7.02 -39.03 -33.44
C GLN A 153 6.73 -39.65 -32.06
N ALA A 154 7.52 -39.32 -31.04
CA ALA A 154 7.27 -39.76 -29.67
C ALA A 154 5.94 -39.21 -29.13
N LYS A 155 5.63 -37.95 -29.44
CA LYS A 155 4.35 -37.31 -29.08
C LYS A 155 3.16 -38.00 -29.76
N ASP A 156 3.25 -38.30 -31.05
CA ASP A 156 2.17 -38.99 -31.79
C ASP A 156 1.92 -40.40 -31.24
N LEU A 157 3.00 -41.12 -30.89
CA LEU A 157 2.90 -42.48 -30.32
C LEU A 157 2.22 -42.47 -28.95
N LEU A 158 2.53 -41.49 -28.09
CA LEU A 158 1.87 -41.29 -26.80
C LEU A 158 0.38 -40.98 -26.96
N ILE A 159 0.03 -40.08 -27.89
CA ILE A 159 -1.36 -39.72 -28.17
C ILE A 159 -2.15 -40.95 -28.64
N ARG A 160 -1.59 -41.75 -29.56
CA ARG A 160 -2.24 -42.99 -30.04
C ARG A 160 -2.41 -44.03 -28.93
N ALA A 161 -1.44 -44.16 -28.03
CA ALA A 161 -1.55 -45.07 -26.89
C ALA A 161 -2.69 -44.66 -25.95
N MET A 162 -2.77 -43.37 -25.61
CA MET A 162 -3.86 -42.83 -24.79
C MET A 162 -5.23 -42.99 -25.45
N GLU A 163 -5.31 -42.78 -26.77
CA GLU A 163 -6.56 -42.96 -27.50
C GLU A 163 -7.04 -44.42 -27.49
N ASN A 164 -6.13 -45.38 -27.67
CA ASN A 164 -6.44 -46.80 -27.62
C ASN A 164 -6.91 -47.25 -26.23
N GLU A 165 -6.26 -46.76 -25.17
CA GLU A 165 -6.67 -47.04 -23.79
C GLU A 165 -8.07 -46.47 -23.49
N ALA A 166 -8.33 -45.22 -23.89
CA ALA A 166 -9.64 -44.60 -23.74
C ALA A 166 -10.74 -45.38 -24.48
N ARG A 167 -10.46 -45.85 -25.71
CA ARG A 167 -11.40 -46.69 -26.47
C ARG A 167 -11.68 -48.03 -25.78
N PHE A 168 -10.66 -48.65 -25.18
CA PHE A 168 -10.80 -49.91 -24.46
C PHE A 168 -11.68 -49.78 -23.20
N GLU A 169 -11.43 -48.75 -22.38
CA GLU A 169 -12.24 -48.47 -21.19
C GLU A 169 -13.68 -48.10 -21.57
N ALA A 170 -13.88 -47.32 -22.63
CA ALA A 170 -15.21 -47.02 -23.16
C ALA A 170 -15.97 -48.29 -23.59
N ALA A 171 -15.32 -49.22 -24.30
CA ALA A 171 -15.93 -50.48 -24.70
C ALA A 171 -16.34 -51.35 -23.50
N LYS A 172 -15.50 -51.39 -22.45
CA LYS A 172 -15.79 -52.10 -21.20
C LYS A 172 -17.00 -51.51 -20.48
N LEU A 173 -17.08 -50.17 -20.42
CA LEU A 173 -18.21 -49.46 -19.84
C LEU A 173 -19.52 -49.75 -20.60
N VAL A 174 -19.48 -49.68 -21.93
CA VAL A 174 -20.64 -50.00 -22.79
C VAL A 174 -21.12 -51.43 -22.52
N LYS A 175 -20.20 -52.40 -22.44
CA LYS A 175 -20.57 -53.79 -22.17
C LYS A 175 -21.21 -53.97 -20.79
N LYS A 176 -20.70 -53.27 -19.78
CA LYS A 176 -21.27 -53.28 -18.43
C LYS A 176 -22.70 -52.74 -18.44
N ILE A 177 -22.92 -51.58 -19.06
CA ILE A 177 -24.25 -50.96 -19.19
C ILE A 177 -25.22 -51.89 -19.93
N GLU A 178 -24.77 -52.54 -21.00
CA GLU A 178 -25.61 -53.48 -21.76
C GLU A 178 -26.07 -54.67 -20.91
N ASN A 179 -25.16 -55.24 -20.12
CA ASN A 179 -25.46 -56.37 -19.24
C ASN A 179 -26.42 -55.96 -18.11
N GLU A 180 -26.17 -54.84 -17.44
CA GLU A 180 -27.06 -54.31 -16.40
C GLU A 180 -28.46 -54.02 -16.95
N THR A 181 -28.54 -53.46 -18.17
CA THR A 181 -29.81 -53.19 -18.85
C THR A 181 -30.58 -54.48 -19.13
N LYS A 182 -29.90 -55.53 -19.59
CA LYS A 182 -30.51 -56.85 -19.83
C LYS A 182 -31.04 -57.48 -18.54
N GLU A 183 -30.28 -57.42 -17.45
CA GLU A 183 -30.73 -57.92 -16.14
C GLU A 183 -31.94 -57.15 -15.60
N LEU A 184 -31.92 -55.83 -15.70
CA LEU A 184 -33.04 -54.99 -15.29
C LEU A 184 -34.29 -55.23 -16.15
N ALA A 185 -34.12 -55.43 -17.45
CA ALA A 185 -35.19 -55.76 -18.38
C ALA A 185 -35.84 -57.11 -18.01
N ASP A 186 -35.05 -58.16 -17.75
CA ASP A 186 -35.56 -59.47 -17.34
C ASP A 186 -36.33 -59.40 -16.01
N LYS A 187 -35.78 -58.70 -15.00
CA LYS A 187 -36.47 -58.45 -13.72
C LYS A 187 -37.80 -57.73 -13.91
N LYS A 188 -37.84 -56.68 -14.75
CA LYS A 188 -39.07 -55.94 -15.06
C LYS A 188 -40.08 -56.81 -15.79
N ALA A 189 -39.66 -57.59 -16.78
CA ALA A 189 -40.53 -58.49 -17.54
C ALA A 189 -41.19 -59.53 -16.64
N LYS A 190 -40.41 -60.19 -15.77
CA LYS A 190 -40.93 -61.13 -14.77
C LYS A 190 -41.94 -60.49 -13.83
N LYS A 191 -41.68 -59.26 -13.37
CA LYS A 191 -42.62 -58.51 -12.51
C LYS A 191 -43.94 -58.22 -13.21
N ILE A 192 -43.88 -57.80 -14.48
CA ILE A 192 -45.08 -57.52 -15.29
C ILE A 192 -45.90 -58.81 -15.47
N LEU A 193 -45.26 -59.92 -15.84
CA LEU A 193 -45.92 -61.21 -15.99
C LEU A 193 -46.57 -61.69 -14.69
N ALA A 194 -45.85 -61.62 -13.57
CA ALA A 194 -46.38 -61.99 -12.26
C ALA A 194 -47.62 -61.15 -11.89
N THR A 195 -47.56 -59.84 -12.15
CA THR A 195 -48.68 -58.92 -11.88
C THR A 195 -49.88 -59.23 -12.79
N ALA A 196 -49.66 -59.56 -14.06
CA ALA A 196 -50.71 -59.96 -14.98
C ALA A 196 -51.38 -61.26 -14.52
N ILE A 197 -50.59 -62.29 -14.18
CA ILE A 197 -51.11 -63.56 -13.67
C ILE A 197 -51.93 -63.33 -12.39
N GLN A 198 -51.40 -62.56 -11.43
CA GLN A 198 -52.10 -62.29 -10.18
C GLN A 198 -53.44 -61.57 -10.38
N ARG A 199 -53.55 -60.70 -11.39
CA ARG A 199 -54.79 -59.96 -11.69
C ARG A 199 -55.84 -60.78 -12.43
N TYR A 200 -55.44 -61.70 -13.31
CA TYR A 200 -56.38 -62.37 -14.23
C TYR A 200 -56.60 -63.86 -13.94
N ALA A 201 -55.76 -64.51 -13.13
CA ALA A 201 -55.85 -65.96 -12.91
C ALA A 201 -57.14 -66.38 -12.19
N GLY A 202 -57.63 -65.59 -11.22
CA GLY A 202 -58.85 -65.92 -10.47
C GLY A 202 -60.09 -65.98 -11.39
N ASP A 203 -60.32 -64.91 -12.14
CA ASP A 203 -61.47 -64.80 -13.05
C ASP A 203 -61.41 -65.87 -14.16
N PHE A 204 -60.24 -66.07 -14.76
CA PHE A 204 -60.07 -67.05 -15.84
C PHE A 204 -60.27 -68.50 -15.37
N VAL A 205 -59.83 -68.84 -14.15
CA VAL A 205 -60.03 -70.18 -13.60
C VAL A 205 -61.51 -70.40 -13.27
N ALA A 206 -62.17 -69.43 -12.63
CA ALA A 206 -63.58 -69.56 -12.24
C ALA A 206 -64.50 -69.79 -13.46
N GLU A 207 -64.30 -69.03 -14.54
CA GLU A 207 -65.08 -69.18 -15.78
C GLU A 207 -64.91 -70.58 -16.41
N ARG A 208 -63.70 -71.14 -16.31
CA ARG A 208 -63.35 -72.39 -17.02
C ARG A 208 -63.55 -73.66 -16.20
N THR A 209 -63.70 -73.56 -14.87
CA THR A 209 -63.89 -74.73 -13.99
C THR A 209 -65.32 -74.95 -13.52
N VAL A 210 -66.17 -73.92 -13.52
CA VAL A 210 -67.57 -74.02 -13.06
C VAL A 210 -68.57 -73.91 -14.21
N SER A 211 -69.51 -74.85 -14.32
CA SER A 211 -70.63 -74.81 -15.29
C SER A 211 -71.95 -75.06 -14.56
N VAL A 212 -73.00 -74.35 -14.96
CA VAL A 212 -74.34 -74.51 -14.37
C VAL A 212 -75.23 -75.26 -15.36
N VAL A 213 -75.74 -76.41 -14.95
CA VAL A 213 -76.63 -77.23 -15.79
C VAL A 213 -78.06 -77.11 -15.26
N PRO A 214 -79.01 -76.59 -16.06
CA PRO A 214 -80.42 -76.57 -15.69
C PRO A 214 -81.02 -77.98 -15.77
N LEU A 215 -81.84 -78.32 -14.79
CA LEU A 215 -82.59 -79.57 -14.70
C LEU A 215 -84.07 -79.33 -14.98
N PRO A 216 -84.76 -80.26 -15.64
CA PRO A 216 -86.15 -80.07 -16.05
C PRO A 216 -87.17 -80.09 -14.89
N ASN A 217 -86.80 -80.61 -13.71
CA ASN A 217 -87.58 -80.55 -12.48
C ASN A 217 -86.73 -80.97 -11.26
N ASP A 218 -87.18 -80.64 -10.05
CA ASP A 218 -86.52 -81.04 -8.80
C ASP A 218 -86.59 -82.55 -8.53
N GLU A 219 -87.55 -83.26 -9.13
CA GLU A 219 -87.61 -84.72 -9.06
C GLU A 219 -86.37 -85.37 -9.72
N MET A 220 -85.92 -84.83 -10.85
CA MET A 220 -84.67 -85.23 -11.50
C MET A 220 -83.45 -84.90 -10.65
N LYS A 221 -83.45 -83.76 -9.94
CA LYS A 221 -82.41 -83.40 -8.96
C LYS A 221 -82.34 -84.46 -7.85
N GLY A 222 -83.49 -84.85 -7.29
CA GLY A 222 -83.59 -85.93 -6.30
C GLY A 222 -83.09 -87.29 -6.80
N ARG A 223 -83.33 -87.63 -8.07
CA ARG A 223 -82.82 -88.87 -8.70
C ARG A 223 -81.31 -88.84 -8.96
N ILE A 224 -80.75 -87.68 -9.32
CA ILE A 224 -79.30 -87.50 -9.51
C ILE A 224 -78.57 -87.66 -8.17
N ILE A 225 -79.16 -87.19 -7.06
CA ILE A 225 -78.60 -87.40 -5.71
C ILE A 225 -78.71 -88.87 -5.30
N GLY A 226 -79.92 -89.44 -5.42
CA GLY A 226 -80.24 -90.78 -4.96
C GLY A 226 -80.31 -90.90 -3.42
N ARG A 227 -80.87 -92.00 -2.92
CA ARG A 227 -80.97 -92.23 -1.46
C ARG A 227 -79.58 -92.29 -0.83
N GLU A 228 -79.31 -91.36 0.09
CA GLU A 228 -78.03 -91.15 0.79
C GLU A 228 -76.87 -90.68 -0.12
N GLY A 229 -77.17 -90.03 -1.25
CA GLY A 229 -76.13 -89.50 -2.14
C GLY A 229 -75.39 -90.56 -2.94
N ARG A 230 -75.94 -91.78 -3.06
CA ARG A 230 -75.29 -92.88 -3.77
C ARG A 230 -75.14 -92.61 -5.27
N ASN A 231 -76.13 -91.98 -5.90
CA ASN A 231 -76.08 -91.71 -7.34
C ASN A 231 -75.10 -90.59 -7.65
N ILE A 232 -75.07 -89.52 -6.85
CA ILE A 232 -74.12 -88.43 -7.06
C ILE A 232 -72.67 -88.90 -6.92
N ARG A 233 -72.31 -89.65 -5.87
CA ARG A 233 -70.95 -90.18 -5.73
C ARG A 233 -70.58 -91.15 -6.85
N ALA A 234 -71.53 -91.94 -7.35
CA ALA A 234 -71.30 -92.82 -8.50
C ALA A 234 -71.06 -92.01 -9.78
N LEU A 235 -71.80 -90.93 -10.01
CA LEU A 235 -71.62 -90.01 -11.14
C LEU A 235 -70.30 -89.25 -11.04
N GLU A 236 -69.95 -88.72 -9.86
CA GLU A 236 -68.67 -88.04 -9.60
C GLU A 236 -67.50 -88.99 -9.81
N ALA A 237 -67.57 -90.23 -9.29
CA ALA A 237 -66.52 -91.23 -9.48
C ALA A 237 -66.40 -91.70 -10.94
N ALA A 238 -67.50 -91.79 -11.68
CA ALA A 238 -67.50 -92.22 -13.08
C ALA A 238 -67.00 -91.13 -14.02
N THR A 239 -67.36 -89.87 -13.77
CA THR A 239 -67.06 -88.73 -14.67
C THR A 239 -65.80 -87.96 -14.24
N GLY A 240 -65.44 -88.02 -12.96
CA GLY A 240 -64.34 -87.26 -12.36
C GLY A 240 -64.64 -85.76 -12.23
N ILE A 241 -65.91 -85.40 -12.14
CA ILE A 241 -66.41 -84.02 -11.99
C ILE A 241 -67.17 -83.96 -10.68
N ASP A 242 -66.94 -82.91 -9.90
CA ASP A 242 -67.64 -82.70 -8.64
C ASP A 242 -69.00 -82.04 -8.92
N LEU A 243 -70.07 -82.63 -8.39
CA LEU A 243 -71.43 -82.10 -8.53
C LEU A 243 -71.76 -81.33 -7.25
N ILE A 244 -71.80 -80.01 -7.34
CA ILE A 244 -72.13 -79.14 -6.23
C ILE A 244 -73.64 -78.89 -6.26
N ILE A 245 -74.31 -79.34 -5.21
CA ILE A 245 -75.75 -79.11 -5.01
C ILE A 245 -75.92 -78.00 -3.99
N ASP A 246 -76.59 -76.94 -4.41
CA ASP A 246 -76.93 -75.80 -3.59
C ASP A 246 -78.46 -75.57 -3.58
N ASP A 247 -78.91 -74.59 -2.82
CA ASP A 247 -80.31 -74.18 -2.63
C ASP A 247 -80.97 -73.59 -3.88
N THR A 248 -80.28 -73.59 -5.03
CA THR A 248 -80.85 -73.16 -6.32
C THR A 248 -81.82 -74.23 -6.86
N PRO A 249 -83.12 -73.92 -7.04
CA PRO A 249 -84.09 -74.87 -7.59
C PRO A 249 -83.80 -75.16 -9.07
N GLU A 250 -84.12 -76.37 -9.53
CA GLU A 250 -84.03 -76.77 -10.95
C GLU A 250 -82.62 -76.63 -11.59
N ALA A 251 -81.53 -76.62 -10.81
CA ALA A 251 -80.16 -76.58 -11.34
C ALA A 251 -79.14 -77.31 -10.44
N VAL A 252 -78.04 -77.76 -11.05
CA VAL A 252 -76.86 -78.31 -10.37
C VAL A 252 -75.59 -77.67 -10.96
N ILE A 253 -74.61 -77.41 -10.10
CA ILE A 253 -73.34 -76.81 -10.49
C ILE A 253 -72.31 -77.92 -10.68
N LEU A 254 -71.66 -77.96 -11.84
CA LEU A 254 -70.58 -78.87 -12.16
C LEU A 254 -69.24 -78.15 -11.98
N SER A 255 -68.39 -78.69 -11.10
CA SER A 255 -67.03 -78.20 -10.87
C SER A 255 -66.01 -79.22 -11.38
N GLY A 256 -65.15 -78.82 -12.30
CA GLY A 256 -64.12 -79.72 -12.82
C GLY A 256 -63.02 -78.99 -13.59
N PHE A 257 -61.79 -79.49 -13.49
CA PHE A 257 -60.62 -78.91 -14.17
C PHE A 257 -60.59 -79.17 -15.69
N ASN A 258 -61.33 -80.17 -16.17
CA ASN A 258 -61.38 -80.52 -17.59
C ASN A 258 -62.71 -80.04 -18.21
N PRO A 259 -62.71 -78.97 -19.03
CA PRO A 259 -63.93 -78.40 -19.58
C PRO A 259 -64.68 -79.38 -20.51
N VAL A 260 -63.96 -80.28 -21.21
CA VAL A 260 -64.55 -81.24 -22.14
C VAL A 260 -65.32 -82.36 -21.43
N ARG A 261 -64.94 -82.68 -20.18
CA ARG A 261 -65.70 -83.66 -19.39
C ARG A 261 -66.92 -83.04 -18.72
N ARG A 262 -66.82 -81.75 -18.37
CA ARG A 262 -67.81 -80.96 -17.64
C ARG A 262 -69.04 -80.60 -18.48
N GLU A 263 -68.85 -80.34 -19.77
CA GLU A 263 -69.93 -80.05 -20.75
C GLU A 263 -70.63 -81.31 -21.25
#